data_AF-A0A2E6W504-F1
#
_entry.id   AF-A0A2E6W504-F1
#
_cell.length_a   1.000
_cell.length_b   1.000
_cell.length_c   1.000
_cell.angle_alpha   90.00
_cell.angle_beta   90.00
_cell.angle_gamma   90.00
#
_symmetry.space_group_name_H-M   'P 1'
#
loop_
_entity.id
_entity.type
_entity.pdbx_description
1 polymer ?
#
loop_
_entity_poly.entity_id
_entity_poly.type
_entity_poly.pdbx_seq_one_letter_code
_entity_poly.pdbx_strand_id
1 'polypeptide(L)'
;MAPKRGKTYRTANGKQVDFGALLLAHEKAPALGNMNVNARGDQIDAEGNITKSREDLMREYNELNTMVPQDGEVPEGTNVAQADEDDWQDWTPPVPEKPAEQPAPTHSTGGLAAAIKKAENTEK
;
A
#
# COMPACT_ATOMS: atom_id res chain seq x y z
N MET A 1 3.39 30.36 -15.80
CA MET A 1 2.32 29.39 -16.13
C MET A 1 1.27 30.13 -16.95
N ALA A 2 1.14 29.87 -18.25
CA ALA A 2 0.13 30.55 -19.07
C ALA A 2 -1.27 30.05 -18.66
N PRO A 3 -2.27 30.94 -18.51
CA PRO A 3 -3.62 30.51 -18.17
C PRO A 3 -4.13 29.59 -19.28
N LYS A 4 -4.52 28.37 -18.93
CA LYS A 4 -5.18 27.44 -19.85
C LYS A 4 -6.43 28.14 -20.38
N ARG A 5 -6.42 28.58 -21.65
CA ARG A 5 -7.56 29.28 -22.25
C ARG A 5 -8.80 28.44 -22.03
N GLY A 6 -9.81 29.04 -21.41
CA GLY A 6 -11.09 28.40 -21.17
C GLY A 6 -11.70 27.96 -22.49
N LYS A 7 -12.51 26.92 -22.44
CA LYS A 7 -13.24 26.46 -23.63
C LYS A 7 -14.24 27.56 -24.01
N THR A 8 -14.02 28.18 -25.16
CA THR A 8 -14.91 29.21 -25.71
C THR A 8 -15.98 28.57 -26.58
N TYR A 9 -17.25 28.85 -26.31
CA TYR A 9 -18.37 28.35 -27.10
C TYR A 9 -19.26 29.48 -27.59
N ARG A 10 -20.04 29.19 -28.63
CA ARG A 10 -21.03 30.11 -29.18
C ARG A 10 -22.40 29.77 -28.63
N THR A 11 -23.11 30.78 -28.14
CA THR A 11 -24.50 30.68 -27.71
C THR A 11 -25.46 30.66 -28.89
N ALA A 12 -26.73 30.28 -28.65
CA ALA A 12 -27.78 30.34 -29.66
C ALA A 12 -28.00 31.77 -30.22
N ASN A 13 -27.76 32.79 -29.40
CA ASN A 13 -27.82 34.21 -29.79
C ASN A 13 -26.56 34.69 -30.54
N GLY A 14 -25.66 33.79 -30.90
CA GLY A 14 -24.45 34.09 -31.66
C GLY A 14 -23.30 34.71 -30.86
N LYS A 15 -23.47 34.98 -29.57
CA LYS A 15 -22.43 35.54 -28.69
C LYS A 15 -21.40 34.47 -28.32
N GLN A 16 -20.13 34.84 -28.29
CA GLN A 16 -19.05 33.99 -27.78
C GLN A 16 -18.98 34.09 -26.25
N VAL A 17 -18.85 32.95 -25.59
CA VAL A 17 -18.77 32.82 -24.13
C VAL A 17 -17.52 32.03 -23.78
N ASP A 18 -16.65 32.61 -22.96
CA ASP A 18 -15.52 31.93 -22.36
C ASP A 18 -15.93 31.37 -20.99
N PHE A 19 -16.14 30.06 -20.92
CA PHE A 19 -16.53 29.45 -19.65
C PHE A 19 -15.41 29.49 -18.60
N GLY A 20 -14.13 29.48 -19.01
CA GLY A 20 -13.03 29.56 -18.05
C GLY A 20 -13.04 30.90 -17.32
N ALA A 21 -13.24 31.99 -18.07
CA ALA A 21 -13.38 33.32 -17.49
C ALA A 21 -14.62 33.46 -16.62
N LEU A 22 -15.76 32.89 -17.04
CA LEU A 22 -16.99 32.92 -16.25
C LEU A 22 -16.87 32.14 -14.93
N LEU A 23 -16.27 30.96 -14.95
CA LEU A 23 -16.02 30.17 -13.75
C LEU A 23 -15.17 30.95 -12.74
N LEU A 24 -14.10 31.59 -13.21
CA LEU A 24 -13.20 32.40 -12.37
C LEU A 24 -13.90 33.64 -11.81
N ALA A 25 -14.75 34.31 -12.60
CA ALA A 25 -15.53 35.46 -12.14
C ALA A 25 -16.56 35.07 -11.07
N HIS A 26 -17.05 33.83 -11.10
CA HIS A 26 -18.12 33.33 -10.24
C HIS A 26 -17.66 32.31 -9.19
N GLU A 27 -16.39 32.30 -8.81
CA GLU A 27 -15.85 31.35 -7.81
C GLU A 27 -16.60 31.37 -6.47
N LYS A 28 -17.00 32.58 -6.02
CA LYS A 28 -17.71 32.77 -4.74
C LYS A 28 -19.24 32.60 -4.87
N ALA A 29 -19.75 32.42 -6.07
CA ALA A 29 -21.18 32.21 -6.26
C ALA A 29 -21.59 30.85 -5.68
N PRO A 30 -22.81 30.73 -5.12
CA PRO A 30 -23.32 29.45 -4.64
C PRO A 30 -23.36 28.44 -5.80
N ALA A 31 -22.91 27.22 -5.54
CA ALA A 31 -22.94 26.16 -6.52
C ALA A 31 -24.38 25.75 -6.82
N LEU A 32 -24.64 25.39 -8.08
CA LEU A 32 -25.91 24.78 -8.46
C LEU A 32 -25.88 23.30 -8.07
N GLY A 33 -26.62 22.92 -7.02
CA GLY A 33 -26.73 21.53 -6.57
C GLY A 33 -27.34 21.41 -5.17
N ASN A 34 -27.36 20.19 -4.63
CA ASN A 34 -27.87 19.89 -3.28
C ASN A 34 -26.79 20.00 -2.18
N MET A 35 -25.64 20.59 -2.48
CA MET A 35 -24.54 20.78 -1.53
C MET A 35 -24.45 22.24 -1.14
N ASN A 36 -24.21 22.52 0.14
CA ASN A 36 -23.98 23.87 0.64
C ASN A 36 -22.53 24.30 0.37
N VAL A 37 -22.17 24.45 -0.91
CA VAL A 37 -20.83 24.88 -1.34
C VAL A 37 -20.89 25.99 -2.38
N ASN A 38 -19.81 26.75 -2.53
CA ASN A 38 -19.63 27.70 -3.64
C ASN A 38 -19.02 27.01 -4.88
N ALA A 39 -18.92 27.74 -5.99
CA ALA A 39 -18.35 27.22 -7.24
C ALA A 39 -16.85 26.85 -7.11
N ARG A 40 -16.13 27.45 -6.16
CA ARG A 40 -14.75 27.07 -5.79
C ARG A 40 -14.68 25.75 -5.01
N GLY A 41 -15.74 25.39 -4.29
CA GLY A 41 -15.84 24.21 -3.43
C GLY A 41 -15.65 24.50 -1.93
N ASP A 42 -15.67 25.76 -1.51
CA ASP A 42 -15.72 26.13 -0.09
C ASP A 42 -17.14 25.88 0.44
N GLN A 43 -17.25 25.45 1.71
CA GLN A 43 -18.54 25.25 2.35
C GLN A 43 -19.15 26.60 2.72
N ILE A 44 -20.42 26.78 2.33
CA ILE A 44 -21.21 27.98 2.62
C ILE A 44 -22.32 27.66 3.63
N ASP A 45 -22.72 28.64 4.42
CA ASP A 45 -23.93 28.58 5.23
C ASP A 45 -25.19 28.94 4.41
N ALA A 46 -26.35 28.92 5.05
CA ALA A 46 -27.62 29.29 4.39
C ALA A 46 -27.70 30.78 4.02
N GLU A 47 -26.85 31.62 4.61
CA GLU A 47 -26.76 33.06 4.37
C GLU A 47 -25.75 33.42 3.27
N GLY A 48 -24.96 32.45 2.82
CA GLY A 48 -23.93 32.59 1.79
C GLY A 48 -22.54 32.98 2.33
N ASN A 49 -22.32 32.97 3.64
CA ASN A 49 -21.00 33.14 4.23
C ASN A 49 -20.18 31.86 4.14
N ILE A 50 -18.86 31.99 4.06
CA ILE A 50 -17.94 30.86 3.95
C ILE A 50 -17.65 30.32 5.36
N THR A 51 -18.08 29.09 5.63
CA THR A 51 -17.86 28.40 6.91
C THR A 51 -16.52 27.69 6.96
N LYS A 52 -16.14 26.99 5.88
CA LYS A 52 -14.87 26.26 5.77
C LYS A 52 -14.32 26.37 4.35
N SER A 53 -13.00 26.54 4.23
CA SER A 53 -12.35 26.51 2.92
C SER A 53 -12.32 25.09 2.35
N ARG A 54 -12.22 24.99 1.03
CA ARG A 54 -12.06 23.68 0.36
C ARG A 54 -10.84 22.92 0.87
N GLU A 55 -9.75 23.62 1.11
CA GLU A 55 -8.50 23.04 1.57
C GLU A 55 -8.63 22.43 2.97
N ASP A 56 -9.33 23.13 3.87
CA ASP A 56 -9.57 22.64 5.23
C ASP A 56 -10.51 21.43 5.23
N LEU A 57 -11.56 21.43 4.39
CA LEU A 57 -12.44 20.28 4.22
C LEU A 57 -11.69 19.03 3.73
N MET A 58 -10.78 19.20 2.77
CA MET A 58 -9.94 18.10 2.29
C MET A 58 -9.01 17.58 3.39
N ARG A 59 -8.40 18.50 4.15
CA ARG A 59 -7.53 18.12 5.27
C ARG A 59 -8.28 17.31 6.33
N GLU A 60 -9.44 17.81 6.78
CA GLU A 60 -10.29 17.12 7.75
C GLU A 60 -10.71 15.74 7.25
N TYR A 61 -11.11 15.62 5.98
CA TYR A 61 -11.48 14.34 5.38
C TYR A 61 -10.32 13.33 5.40
N ASN A 62 -9.12 13.79 5.06
CA ASN A 62 -7.93 12.96 5.05
C ASN A 62 -7.49 12.54 6.47
N GLU A 63 -7.55 13.45 7.44
CA GLU A 63 -7.25 13.15 8.85
C GLU A 63 -8.22 12.11 9.44
N LEU A 64 -9.50 12.20 9.11
CA LEU A 64 -10.52 11.32 9.66
C LEU A 64 -10.58 9.94 8.99
N ASN A 65 -10.28 9.85 7.68
CA ASN A 65 -10.51 8.63 6.90
C ASN A 65 -9.25 7.87 6.48
N THR A 66 -8.05 8.37 6.82
CA THR A 66 -6.83 7.65 6.53
C THR A 66 -6.11 7.31 7.82
N MET A 67 -5.70 6.04 7.97
CA MET A 67 -4.63 5.68 8.89
C MET A 67 -3.34 6.27 8.31
N VAL A 68 -3.18 7.60 8.34
CA VAL A 68 -1.87 8.20 8.11
C VAL A 68 -0.99 7.66 9.22
N PRO A 69 0.07 6.89 8.92
CA PRO A 69 1.04 6.55 9.94
C PRO A 69 1.60 7.86 10.47
N GLN A 70 1.28 8.20 11.71
CA GLN A 70 1.99 9.28 12.38
C GLN A 70 3.36 8.71 12.74
N ASP A 71 4.42 9.37 12.28
CA ASP A 71 5.76 9.15 12.81
C ASP A 71 5.73 9.61 14.27
N GLY A 72 5.28 8.72 15.15
CA GLY A 72 5.41 8.93 16.59
C GLY A 72 6.88 9.04 16.93
N GLU A 73 7.21 9.82 17.95
CA GLU A 73 8.55 9.80 18.53
C GLU A 73 8.89 8.34 18.84
N VAL A 74 9.92 7.80 18.19
CA VAL A 74 10.48 6.50 18.55
C VAL A 74 10.87 6.64 20.01
N PRO A 75 10.26 5.91 20.96
CA PRO A 75 10.67 6.02 22.33
C PRO A 75 12.14 5.64 22.38
N GLU A 76 13.01 6.57 22.82
CA GLU A 76 14.37 6.24 23.27
C GLU A 76 14.26 5.48 24.59
N GLY A 77 13.65 4.30 24.51
CA GLY A 77 13.46 3.37 25.60
C GLY A 77 14.69 2.47 25.67
N THR A 78 15.57 2.82 26.61
CA THR A 78 16.56 1.98 27.31
C THR A 78 16.42 0.47 27.05
N ASN A 79 17.56 -0.15 26.73
CA ASN A 79 17.79 -1.56 26.37
C ASN A 79 17.70 -1.87 24.87
N VAL A 80 18.53 -1.18 24.08
CA VAL A 80 19.29 -1.93 23.06
C VAL A 80 20.13 -2.97 23.82
N ALA A 81 19.63 -4.20 23.90
CA ALA A 81 20.58 -5.32 23.91
C ALA A 81 21.46 -5.07 22.70
N GLN A 82 22.77 -4.94 22.91
CA GLN A 82 23.74 -4.82 21.82
C GLN A 82 23.34 -5.84 20.75
N ALA A 83 22.86 -5.35 19.62
CA ALA A 83 22.79 -6.18 18.44
C ALA A 83 24.25 -6.43 18.11
N ASP A 84 24.75 -7.62 18.45
CA ASP A 84 26.09 -8.04 18.09
C ASP A 84 26.21 -7.88 16.57
N GLU A 85 27.07 -6.96 16.14
CA GLU A 85 27.33 -6.62 14.73
C GLU A 85 28.03 -7.78 13.97
N ASP A 86 28.21 -8.93 14.63
CA ASP A 86 29.05 -10.05 14.19
C ASP A 86 28.28 -11.23 13.55
N ASP A 87 26.95 -11.19 13.47
CA ASP A 87 26.14 -12.29 12.88
C ASP A 87 25.82 -12.08 11.38
N TRP A 88 26.62 -11.27 10.70
CA TRP A 88 26.61 -11.18 9.23
C TRP A 88 27.34 -12.38 8.62
N GLN A 89 26.60 -13.44 8.27
CA GLN A 89 27.15 -14.50 7.43
C GLN A 89 27.20 -14.08 5.95
N ASP A 90 28.41 -13.99 5.40
CA ASP A 90 28.63 -13.86 3.97
C ASP A 90 28.05 -15.07 3.24
N TRP A 91 27.03 -14.84 2.42
CA TRP A 91 26.42 -15.88 1.59
C TRP A 91 27.41 -16.36 0.52
N THR A 92 28.06 -17.48 0.78
CA THR A 92 28.91 -18.15 -0.21
C THR A 92 28.03 -18.99 -1.15
N PRO A 93 28.03 -18.72 -2.46
CA PRO A 93 27.27 -19.54 -3.40
C PRO A 93 27.85 -20.96 -3.42
N PRO A 94 27.01 -22.01 -3.42
CA PRO A 94 27.48 -23.38 -3.41
C PRO A 94 28.26 -23.68 -4.70
N VAL A 95 29.55 -23.91 -4.56
CA VAL A 95 30.39 -24.41 -5.66
C VAL A 95 29.95 -25.85 -5.94
N PRO A 96 29.56 -26.20 -7.17
CA PRO A 96 29.22 -27.58 -7.49
C PRO A 96 30.49 -28.43 -7.43
N GLU A 97 30.62 -29.24 -6.38
CA GLU A 97 31.66 -30.25 -6.29
C GLU A 97 31.43 -31.33 -7.37
N LYS A 98 32.48 -31.55 -8.17
CA LYS A 98 32.59 -32.60 -9.19
C LYS A 98 32.28 -33.97 -8.57
N PRO A 99 31.53 -34.87 -9.23
CA PRO A 99 31.00 -36.07 -8.59
C PRO A 99 32.11 -37.03 -8.12
N ALA A 100 32.28 -37.15 -6.80
CA ALA A 100 33.07 -38.20 -6.18
C ALA A 100 32.16 -39.40 -5.85
N GLU A 101 32.33 -40.45 -6.65
CA GLU A 101 32.22 -41.89 -6.36
C GLU A 101 31.39 -42.32 -5.12
N GLN A 102 30.22 -42.92 -5.37
CA GLN A 102 29.38 -43.57 -4.35
C GLN A 102 30.01 -44.90 -3.90
N PRO A 103 30.20 -45.16 -2.59
CA PRO A 103 30.39 -46.53 -2.11
C PRO A 103 29.04 -47.28 -2.08
N ALA A 104 29.08 -48.53 -2.56
CA ALA A 104 27.95 -49.43 -2.78
C ALA A 104 27.03 -49.66 -1.56
N PRO A 105 25.72 -49.99 -1.78
CA PRO A 105 24.76 -50.18 -0.70
C PRO A 105 25.10 -51.42 0.15
N THR A 106 25.15 -51.21 1.46
CA THR A 106 25.22 -52.29 2.46
C THR A 106 23.97 -53.16 2.40
N HIS A 107 24.16 -54.46 2.19
CA HIS A 107 23.12 -55.48 2.13
C HIS A 107 22.14 -55.39 3.31
N SER A 108 20.85 -55.31 3.00
CA SER A 108 19.77 -55.44 3.99
C SER A 108 19.80 -56.85 4.60
N THR A 109 20.13 -56.93 5.89
CA THR A 109 19.99 -58.15 6.69
C THR A 109 18.50 -58.38 6.99
N GLY A 110 17.79 -58.86 5.96
CA GLY A 110 16.38 -59.19 6.00
C GLY A 110 16.06 -60.31 5.02
N GLY A 111 16.95 -61.32 4.92
CA GLY A 111 16.75 -62.50 4.08
C GLY A 111 15.96 -63.59 4.79
N LEU A 112 15.22 -64.40 4.01
CA LEU A 112 14.35 -65.52 4.37
C LEU A 112 14.83 -66.43 5.53
N ALA A 113 16.14 -66.52 5.78
CA ALA A 113 16.72 -67.24 6.90
C ALA A 113 16.19 -66.76 8.28
N ALA A 114 15.93 -65.45 8.43
CA ALA A 114 15.33 -64.90 9.67
C ALA A 114 13.85 -65.27 9.82
N ALA A 115 13.12 -65.47 8.70
CA ALA A 115 11.72 -65.86 8.70
C ALA A 115 11.53 -67.34 9.05
N ILE A 116 12.42 -68.22 8.58
CA ILE A 116 12.38 -69.66 8.90
C ILE A 116 12.65 -69.91 10.39
N LYS A 117 13.62 -69.20 11.00
CA LYS A 117 13.91 -69.30 12.45
C LYS A 117 12.75 -68.82 13.33
N LYS A 118 11.89 -67.92 12.82
CA LYS A 118 10.70 -67.45 13.54
C LYS A 118 9.53 -68.44 13.43
N ALA A 119 9.44 -69.17 12.31
CA ALA A 119 8.41 -70.20 12.10
C ALA A 119 8.67 -71.47 12.94
N GLU A 120 9.92 -71.91 13.06
CA GLU A 120 10.28 -73.10 13.86
C GLU A 120 10.02 -72.92 15.37
N ASN A 121 10.06 -71.69 15.88
CA ASN A 121 9.84 -71.41 17.31
C ASN A 121 8.35 -71.27 17.69
N THR A 122 7.43 -71.49 16.75
CA THR A 122 5.96 -71.35 16.97
C THR A 122 5.23 -72.70 17.01
N GLU A 123 5.92 -73.82 16.81
CA GLU A 123 5.37 -75.17 17.04
C GLU A 123 6.08 -75.84 18.23
N LYS A 124 5.65 -75.50 19.43
CA LYS A 124 5.78 -76.32 20.65
C LYS A 124 4.60 -76.09 21.57
#